data_AF-A0AAW1TF43-F1
#
_entry.id   AF-A0AAW1TF43-F1
#
_cell.length_a   1.000
_cell.length_b   1.000
_cell.length_c   1.000
_cell.angle_alpha   90.00
_cell.angle_beta   90.00
_cell.angle_gamma   90.00
#
_symmetry.space_group_name_H-M   'P 1'
#
loop_
_entity.id
_entity.type
_entity.pdbx_description
1 polymer ?
#
loop_
_entity_poly.entity_id
_entity_poly.type
_entity_poly.pdbx_seq_one_letter_code
_entity_poly.pdbx_strand_id
1 'polypeptide(L)'
;MATCKGSRPKALVVPMEGDSYKGVWALLEFIYSVSRFPASMPDLVRNEAARGTAIDMIAPAHKYGFDNILRYCDDIFSSWAPTASSFSCEHIASWISFADKYKLEKTLAALELQLIHKGTDDGFQFASKLSPQSLARLLKGFEIKFKQAQAALASTHNCLPQLDAALLLTWQKQSQACQP
;
A
#
# COMPACT_ATOMS: atom_id res chain seq x y z
N MET A 1 59.19 10.03 -26.68
CA MET A 1 58.18 9.94 -25.58
C MET A 1 56.80 9.96 -26.21
N ALA A 2 56.04 8.86 -26.14
CA ALA A 2 54.66 8.87 -26.60
C ALA A 2 53.80 9.61 -25.57
N THR A 3 53.24 10.75 -25.97
CA THR A 3 52.23 11.47 -25.20
C THR A 3 50.89 10.75 -25.35
N CYS A 4 50.48 9.98 -24.34
CA CYS A 4 49.11 9.49 -24.26
C CYS A 4 48.17 10.69 -24.09
N LYS A 5 47.51 11.11 -25.17
CA LYS A 5 46.32 11.97 -25.09
C LYS A 5 45.26 11.17 -24.34
N GLY A 6 45.03 11.50 -23.08
CA GLY A 6 43.94 10.94 -22.28
C GLY A 6 42.63 11.14 -23.04
N SER A 7 42.04 10.05 -23.52
CA SER A 7 40.68 10.07 -24.02
C SER A 7 39.79 10.54 -22.87
N ARG A 8 38.96 11.56 -23.12
CA ARG A 8 37.91 11.93 -22.17
C ARG A 8 37.12 10.66 -21.88
N PRO A 9 36.90 10.28 -20.61
CA PRO A 9 36.09 9.12 -20.29
C PRO A 9 34.76 9.27 -21.01
N LYS A 10 34.45 8.32 -21.90
CA LYS A 10 33.15 8.28 -22.56
C LYS A 10 32.13 8.16 -21.44
N ALA A 11 31.10 9.00 -21.47
CA ALA A 11 30.01 8.92 -20.52
C ALA A 11 29.47 7.48 -20.53
N LEU A 12 29.33 6.88 -19.35
CA LEU A 12 28.64 5.61 -19.20
C LEU A 12 27.16 5.88 -19.46
N VAL A 13 26.65 5.44 -20.60
CA VAL A 13 25.22 5.54 -20.93
C VAL A 13 24.53 4.32 -20.34
N VAL A 14 23.63 4.54 -19.39
CA VAL A 14 22.79 3.50 -18.81
C VAL A 14 21.41 3.58 -19.48
N PRO A 15 21.01 2.59 -20.29
CA PRO A 15 19.68 2.59 -20.90
C PRO A 15 18.59 2.37 -19.83
N MET A 16 17.54 3.19 -19.87
CA MET A 16 16.41 3.14 -18.93
C MET A 16 15.11 2.79 -19.67
N GLU A 17 15.09 1.66 -20.37
CA GLU A 17 13.95 1.26 -21.21
C GLU A 17 12.71 0.92 -20.36
N GLY A 18 11.55 1.39 -20.80
CA GLY A 18 10.25 1.10 -20.17
C GLY A 18 9.90 1.96 -18.95
N ASP A 19 10.78 2.87 -18.53
CA ASP A 19 10.48 3.81 -17.46
C ASP A 19 9.89 5.11 -17.99
N SER A 20 8.95 5.68 -17.24
CA SER A 20 8.49 7.04 -17.49
C SER A 20 9.64 8.02 -17.19
N TYR A 21 9.98 8.85 -18.18
CA TYR A 21 10.96 9.95 -18.01
C TYR A 21 10.65 10.78 -16.76
N LYS A 22 9.36 11.08 -16.52
CA LYS A 22 8.91 11.84 -15.36
C LYS A 22 9.25 11.15 -14.03
N GLY A 23 9.03 9.84 -13.95
CA GLY A 23 9.32 9.06 -12.75
C GLY A 23 10.81 8.93 -12.45
N VAL A 24 11.61 8.67 -13.50
CA VAL A 24 13.07 8.64 -13.39
C VAL A 24 13.61 10.00 -12.97
N TRP A 25 13.12 11.08 -13.58
CA TRP A 25 13.54 12.43 -13.25
C TRP A 25 13.21 12.80 -11.81
N ALA A 26 11.99 12.50 -11.36
CA ALA A 26 11.57 12.70 -9.97
C ALA A 26 12.46 11.93 -8.98
N LEU A 27 12.80 10.68 -9.32
CA LEU A 27 13.68 9.84 -8.51
C LEU A 27 15.09 10.45 -8.41
N LEU A 28 15.65 10.93 -9.53
CA LEU A 28 16.96 11.57 -9.57
C LEU A 28 16.98 12.89 -8.80
N GLU A 29 15.95 13.72 -8.96
CA GLU A 29 15.82 14.97 -8.19
C GLU A 29 15.72 14.71 -6.70
N PHE A 30 14.96 13.68 -6.30
CA PHE A 30 14.86 13.29 -4.90
C PHE A 30 16.21 12.85 -4.34
N ILE A 31 16.90 11.93 -5.03
CA ILE A 31 18.24 11.46 -4.65
C ILE A 31 19.20 12.65 -4.51
N TYR A 32 19.22 13.55 -5.50
CA TYR A 32 20.09 14.71 -5.51
C TYR A 32 19.80 15.66 -4.34
N SER A 33 18.51 15.91 -4.07
CA SER A 33 18.06 16.79 -3.00
C SER A 33 18.45 16.24 -1.62
N VAL A 34 18.23 14.95 -1.38
CA VAL A 34 18.60 14.29 -0.11
C VAL A 34 20.12 14.27 0.07
N SER A 35 20.87 14.01 -1.00
CA SER A 35 22.34 14.00 -0.97
C SER A 35 22.92 15.37 -0.62
N ARG A 36 22.33 16.43 -1.16
CA ARG A 36 22.84 17.79 -1.04
C ARG A 36 22.33 18.49 0.22
N PHE A 37 21.14 18.14 0.68
CA PHE A 37 20.48 18.76 1.82
C PHE A 37 19.78 17.71 2.71
N PRO A 38 20.55 16.89 3.44
CA PRO A 38 19.98 15.80 4.25
C PRO A 38 19.05 16.29 5.37
N ALA A 39 19.23 17.53 5.83
CA ALA A 39 18.37 18.17 6.84
C ALA A 39 17.04 18.69 6.28
N SER A 40 16.87 18.75 4.95
CA SER A 40 15.67 19.24 4.29
C SER A 40 15.16 18.22 3.28
N MET A 41 14.87 17.01 3.76
CA MET A 41 14.04 16.10 2.97
C MET A 41 12.78 16.87 2.54
N PRO A 42 12.43 16.86 1.24
CA PRO A 42 11.20 17.49 0.78
C PRO A 42 10.05 16.92 1.60
N ASP A 43 9.26 17.77 2.26
CA ASP A 43 8.08 17.30 2.99
C ASP A 43 6.99 16.95 1.99
N LEU A 44 7.13 15.77 1.35
CA LEU A 44 6.16 15.26 0.40
C LEU A 44 4.85 14.84 1.08
N VAL A 45 4.82 14.74 2.41
CA VAL A 45 3.65 14.34 3.20
C VAL A 45 2.59 15.45 3.23
N ARG A 46 3.03 16.72 3.29
CA ARG A 46 2.13 17.88 3.46
C ARG A 46 1.69 18.55 2.16
N ASN A 47 2.32 18.23 1.02
CA ASN A 47 2.05 18.90 -0.24
C ASN A 47 1.29 17.99 -1.21
N GLU A 48 0.09 18.38 -1.66
CA GLU A 48 -0.67 17.58 -2.63
C GLU A 48 0.04 17.46 -3.99
N ALA A 49 0.81 18.48 -4.40
CA ALA A 49 1.62 18.38 -5.62
C ALA A 49 2.70 17.30 -5.50
N ALA A 50 3.16 17.00 -4.27
CA ALA A 50 4.13 15.95 -4.00
C ALA A 50 3.53 14.53 -4.07
N ARG A 51 2.19 14.38 -4.08
CA ARG A 51 1.54 13.06 -4.25
C ARG A 51 1.88 12.43 -5.58
N GLY A 52 1.68 13.18 -6.66
CA GLY A 52 1.98 12.72 -8.01
C GLY A 52 3.44 12.32 -8.15
N THR A 53 4.34 13.14 -7.59
CA THR A 53 5.78 12.86 -7.56
C THR A 53 6.10 11.58 -6.80
N ALA A 54 5.51 11.33 -5.64
CA ALA A 54 5.70 10.08 -4.89
C ALA A 54 5.22 8.85 -5.67
N ILE A 55 4.07 8.94 -6.35
CA ILE A 55 3.56 7.85 -7.22
C ILE A 55 4.55 7.56 -8.35
N ASP A 56 4.96 8.62 -9.05
CA ASP A 56 5.83 8.53 -10.23
C ASP A 56 7.20 7.92 -9.88
N MET A 57 7.67 8.07 -8.65
CA MET A 57 8.94 7.52 -8.17
C MET A 57 8.88 6.04 -7.79
N ILE A 58 7.72 5.47 -7.42
CA ILE A 58 7.64 4.10 -6.89
C ILE A 58 8.13 3.05 -7.90
N ALA A 59 7.65 3.13 -9.14
CA ALA A 59 8.03 2.17 -10.18
C ALA A 59 9.54 2.16 -10.47
N PRO A 60 10.20 3.30 -10.75
CA PRO A 60 11.64 3.32 -10.95
C PRO A 60 12.41 3.01 -9.65
N ALA A 61 11.96 3.47 -8.47
CA ALA A 61 12.61 3.13 -7.21
C ALA A 61 12.63 1.61 -6.98
N HIS A 62 11.52 0.92 -7.27
CA HIS A 62 11.46 -0.53 -7.21
C HIS A 62 12.34 -1.22 -8.25
N LYS A 63 12.34 -0.75 -9.50
CA LYS A 63 13.17 -1.32 -10.57
C LYS A 63 14.67 -1.22 -10.29
N TYR A 64 15.11 -0.09 -9.73
CA TYR A 64 16.51 0.19 -9.46
C TYR A 64 16.95 -0.18 -8.04
N GLY A 65 16.07 -0.75 -7.21
CA GLY A 65 16.41 -1.26 -5.87
C GLY A 65 16.64 -0.17 -4.81
N PHE A 66 15.95 0.97 -4.92
CA PHE A 66 16.02 2.04 -3.93
C PHE A 66 15.03 1.82 -2.77
N ASP A 67 15.30 0.81 -1.94
CA ASP A 67 14.40 0.40 -0.85
C ASP A 67 14.08 1.52 0.16
N ASN A 68 15.04 2.42 0.41
CA ASN A 68 14.83 3.55 1.32
C ASN A 68 13.80 4.54 0.76
N ILE A 69 13.79 4.74 -0.56
CA ILE A 69 12.83 5.61 -1.25
C ILE A 69 11.46 4.93 -1.30
N LEU A 70 11.41 3.62 -1.51
CA LEU A 70 10.16 2.86 -1.41
C LEU A 70 9.54 2.95 -0.03
N ARG A 71 10.34 2.77 1.05
CA ARG A 71 9.86 2.94 2.43
C ARG A 71 9.34 4.35 2.68
N TYR A 72 10.05 5.35 2.18
CA TYR A 72 9.63 6.74 2.30
C TYR A 72 8.30 7.00 1.58
N CYS A 73 8.13 6.48 0.35
CA CYS A 73 6.84 6.51 -0.34
C CYS A 73 5.76 5.79 0.46
N ASP A 74 6.03 4.59 0.98
CA ASP A 74 5.08 3.82 1.80
C ASP A 74 4.61 4.59 3.04
N ASP A 75 5.51 5.31 3.71
CA ASP A 75 5.16 6.20 4.84
C ASP A 75 4.22 7.34 4.41
N ILE A 76 4.47 7.96 3.25
CA ILE A 76 3.60 9.00 2.70
C ILE A 76 2.21 8.44 2.38
N PHE A 77 2.13 7.35 1.61
CA PHE A 77 0.84 6.80 1.19
C PHE A 77 0.04 6.23 2.36
N SER A 78 0.69 5.59 3.32
CA SER A 78 0.02 5.10 4.53
C SER A 78 -0.59 6.24 5.35
N SER A 79 0.04 7.42 5.39
CA SER A 79 -0.53 8.61 6.04
C SER A 79 -1.81 9.13 5.37
N TRP A 80 -2.00 8.82 4.09
CA TRP A 80 -3.17 9.24 3.31
C TRP A 80 -4.25 8.19 3.20
N ALA A 81 -3.92 6.92 3.41
CA ALA A 81 -4.89 5.83 3.40
C ALA A 81 -6.15 6.13 4.25
N PRO A 82 -6.10 6.80 5.42
CA PRO A 82 -7.32 7.20 6.15
C PRO A 82 -8.29 8.10 5.36
N THR A 83 -7.78 8.94 4.46
CA THR A 83 -8.60 9.80 3.58
C THR A 83 -9.26 9.02 2.44
N ALA A 84 -8.82 7.78 2.19
CA ALA A 84 -9.42 6.89 1.20
C ALA A 84 -10.85 6.44 1.55
N SER A 85 -11.31 6.74 2.76
CA SER A 85 -12.72 6.56 3.18
C SER A 85 -13.72 7.25 2.23
N SER A 86 -13.32 8.28 1.49
CA SER A 86 -14.16 8.95 0.49
C SER A 86 -14.17 8.27 -0.90
N PHE A 87 -13.20 7.40 -1.21
CA PHE A 87 -13.07 6.77 -2.52
C PHE A 87 -14.01 5.56 -2.70
N SER A 88 -14.37 5.21 -3.94
CA SER A 88 -15.14 3.97 -4.19
C SER A 88 -14.32 2.73 -3.81
N CYS A 89 -15.00 1.62 -3.50
CA CYS A 89 -14.33 0.34 -3.19
C CYS A 89 -13.45 -0.15 -4.35
N GLU A 90 -13.86 0.08 -5.60
CA GLU A 90 -13.05 -0.18 -6.80
C GLU A 90 -11.74 0.59 -6.81
N HIS A 91 -11.79 1.87 -6.45
CA HIS A 91 -10.60 2.71 -6.40
C HIS A 91 -9.65 2.21 -5.30
N ILE A 92 -10.16 1.91 -4.11
CA ILE A 92 -9.37 1.34 -3.00
C ILE A 92 -8.74 0.00 -3.42
N ALA A 93 -9.47 -0.87 -4.12
CA ALA A 93 -8.95 -2.15 -4.60
C ALA A 93 -7.80 -1.97 -5.60
N SER A 94 -7.94 -1.02 -6.55
CA SER A 94 -6.85 -0.67 -7.48
C SER A 94 -5.59 -0.23 -6.73
N TRP A 95 -5.75 0.57 -5.66
CA TRP A 95 -4.65 0.98 -4.80
C TRP A 95 -4.04 -0.17 -4.00
N ILE A 96 -4.83 -1.14 -3.55
CA ILE A 96 -4.31 -2.36 -2.89
C ILE A 96 -3.46 -3.16 -3.87
N SER A 97 -3.93 -3.39 -5.11
CA SER A 97 -3.14 -4.08 -6.13
C SER A 97 -1.85 -3.35 -6.47
N PHE A 98 -1.90 -2.01 -6.52
CA PHE A 98 -0.71 -1.19 -6.70
C PHE A 98 0.26 -1.33 -5.52
N ALA A 99 -0.22 -1.23 -4.27
CA ALA A 99 0.60 -1.37 -3.07
C ALA A 99 1.23 -2.77 -2.96
N ASP A 100 0.48 -3.83 -3.27
CA ASP A 100 0.96 -5.22 -3.27
C ASP A 100 2.06 -5.42 -4.33
N LYS A 101 1.86 -4.90 -5.55
CA LYS A 101 2.85 -4.96 -6.64
C LYS A 101 4.21 -4.36 -6.26
N TYR A 102 4.20 -3.28 -5.47
CA TYR A 102 5.41 -2.55 -5.07
C TYR A 102 5.82 -2.80 -3.62
N LYS A 103 5.20 -3.78 -2.94
CA LYS A 103 5.50 -4.17 -1.55
C LYS A 103 5.41 -3.01 -0.55
N LEU A 104 4.39 -2.16 -0.70
CA LEU A 104 4.11 -1.02 0.19
C LEU A 104 3.26 -1.50 1.39
N GLU A 105 3.90 -2.20 2.31
CA GLU A 105 3.24 -2.95 3.39
C GLU A 105 2.40 -2.08 4.34
N LYS A 106 2.89 -0.87 4.69
CA LYS A 106 2.15 0.04 5.59
C LYS A 106 0.91 0.58 4.90
N THR A 107 1.05 0.98 3.65
CA THR A 107 -0.04 1.46 2.80
C THR A 107 -1.09 0.39 2.62
N LEU A 108 -0.66 -0.84 2.33
CA LEU A 108 -1.54 -1.99 2.14
C LEU A 108 -2.36 -2.26 3.42
N ALA A 109 -1.71 -2.33 4.59
CA ALA A 109 -2.41 -2.52 5.86
C ALA A 109 -3.43 -1.41 6.15
N ALA A 110 -3.09 -0.16 5.84
CA ALA A 110 -3.98 0.98 6.06
C ALA A 110 -5.19 0.98 5.09
N LEU A 111 -4.99 0.61 3.82
CA LEU A 111 -6.07 0.49 2.83
C LEU A 111 -6.98 -0.70 3.13
N GLU A 112 -6.43 -1.85 3.51
CA GLU A 112 -7.19 -3.01 3.97
C GLU A 112 -8.08 -2.64 5.17
N LEU A 113 -7.54 -1.88 6.13
CA LEU A 113 -8.31 -1.41 7.27
C LEU A 113 -9.49 -0.51 6.84
N GLN A 114 -9.30 0.36 5.84
CA GLN A 114 -10.38 1.19 5.29
C GLN A 114 -11.46 0.36 4.59
N LEU A 115 -11.07 -0.67 3.83
CA LEU A 115 -12.03 -1.58 3.21
C LEU A 115 -12.89 -2.28 4.27
N ILE A 116 -12.26 -2.73 5.36
CA ILE A 116 -12.94 -3.33 6.52
C ILE A 116 -13.91 -2.33 7.16
N HIS A 117 -13.50 -1.06 7.32
CA HIS A 117 -14.37 -0.03 7.91
C HIS A 117 -15.56 0.34 7.04
N LYS A 118 -15.48 0.20 5.71
CA LYS A 118 -16.61 0.51 4.83
C LYS A 118 -17.77 -0.46 4.94
N GLY A 119 -17.53 -1.71 5.35
CA GLY A 119 -18.58 -2.63 5.81
C GLY A 119 -19.79 -2.83 4.87
N THR A 120 -19.66 -2.56 3.57
CA THR A 120 -20.75 -2.72 2.60
C THR A 120 -20.71 -4.09 1.93
N ASP A 121 -21.84 -4.57 1.40
CA ASP A 121 -21.94 -5.76 0.55
C ASP A 121 -20.96 -5.72 -0.63
N ASP A 122 -20.64 -4.51 -1.13
CA ASP A 122 -19.61 -4.27 -2.14
C ASP A 122 -18.22 -4.68 -1.63
N GLY A 123 -17.87 -4.39 -0.37
CA GLY A 123 -16.57 -4.74 0.21
C GLY A 123 -16.30 -6.26 0.18
N PHE A 124 -17.32 -7.07 0.42
CA PHE A 124 -17.23 -8.54 0.35
C PHE A 124 -17.15 -9.05 -1.09
N GLN A 125 -17.95 -8.51 -2.02
CA GLN A 125 -17.82 -8.86 -3.43
C GLN A 125 -16.45 -8.52 -3.99
N PHE A 126 -15.83 -7.43 -3.54
CA PHE A 126 -14.50 -7.01 -3.97
C PHE A 126 -13.35 -7.77 -3.31
N ALA A 127 -13.52 -8.31 -2.10
CA ALA A 127 -12.54 -9.19 -1.49
C ALA A 127 -12.18 -10.40 -2.38
N SER A 128 -13.13 -10.86 -3.21
CA SER A 128 -12.91 -11.94 -4.20
C SER A 128 -11.92 -11.59 -5.33
N LYS A 129 -11.63 -10.30 -5.55
CA LYS A 129 -10.68 -9.80 -6.58
C LYS A 129 -9.29 -9.53 -6.03
N LEU A 130 -9.08 -9.67 -4.72
CA LEU A 130 -7.80 -9.44 -4.08
C LEU A 130 -6.85 -10.63 -4.30
N SER A 131 -5.54 -10.37 -4.22
CA SER A 131 -4.56 -11.47 -4.20
C SER A 131 -4.83 -12.37 -2.98
N PRO A 132 -4.55 -13.69 -3.04
CA PRO A 132 -4.79 -14.59 -1.92
C PRO A 132 -4.12 -14.13 -0.61
N GLN A 133 -2.98 -13.44 -0.70
CA GLN A 133 -2.26 -12.89 0.45
C GLN A 133 -2.94 -11.66 1.05
N SER A 134 -3.40 -10.72 0.24
CA SER A 134 -4.19 -9.57 0.70
C SER A 134 -5.53 -10.03 1.29
N LEU A 135 -6.17 -11.03 0.65
CA LEU A 135 -7.39 -11.63 1.18
C LEU A 135 -7.16 -12.30 2.54
N ALA A 136 -6.10 -13.09 2.70
CA ALA A 136 -5.76 -13.72 3.98
C ALA A 136 -5.48 -12.69 5.10
N ARG A 137 -4.80 -11.59 4.77
CA ARG A 137 -4.56 -10.47 5.71
C ARG A 137 -5.85 -9.77 6.10
N LEU A 138 -6.70 -9.47 5.12
CA LEU A 138 -8.02 -8.86 5.32
C LEU A 138 -8.89 -9.73 6.24
N LEU A 139 -8.97 -11.04 5.98
CA LEU A 139 -9.71 -12.01 6.78
C LEU A 139 -9.19 -12.07 8.23
N LYS A 140 -7.87 -12.06 8.42
CA LYS A 140 -7.27 -11.98 9.76
C LYS A 140 -7.60 -10.66 10.47
N GLY A 141 -7.64 -9.55 9.74
CA GLY A 141 -8.06 -8.24 10.26
C GLY A 141 -9.53 -8.23 10.70
N PHE A 142 -10.42 -8.85 9.92
CA PHE A 142 -11.82 -9.06 10.28
C PHE A 142 -11.97 -9.92 11.54
N GLU A 143 -11.23 -11.02 11.65
CA GLU A 143 -11.25 -11.89 12.83
C GLU A 143 -10.90 -11.10 14.11
N ILE A 144 -9.89 -10.23 14.04
CA ILE A 144 -9.47 -9.39 15.18
C ILE A 144 -10.57 -8.40 15.56
N LYS A 145 -11.15 -7.67 14.59
CA LYS A 145 -12.24 -6.74 14.88
C LYS A 145 -13.48 -7.45 15.40
N PHE A 146 -13.78 -8.65 14.90
CA PHE A 146 -14.89 -9.46 15.37
C PHE A 146 -14.69 -9.87 16.83
N LYS A 147 -13.50 -10.35 17.20
CA LYS A 147 -13.14 -10.65 18.60
C LYS A 147 -13.19 -9.42 19.51
N GLN A 148 -12.77 -8.26 19.02
CA GLN A 148 -12.85 -7.00 19.76
C GLN A 148 -14.29 -6.53 19.94
N ALA A 149 -15.13 -6.65 18.90
CA ALA A 149 -16.55 -6.36 18.97
C ALA A 149 -17.26 -7.32 19.94
N GLN A 150 -16.93 -8.62 19.90
CA GLN A 150 -17.40 -9.61 20.87
C GLN A 150 -16.98 -9.28 22.29
N ALA A 151 -15.72 -8.88 22.52
CA ALA A 151 -15.24 -8.48 23.84
C ALA A 151 -15.94 -7.21 24.36
N ALA A 152 -16.15 -6.22 23.49
CA ALA A 152 -16.90 -5.02 23.82
C ALA A 152 -18.39 -5.33 24.11
N LEU A 153 -19.02 -6.20 23.33
CA LEU A 153 -20.41 -6.63 23.53
C LEU A 153 -20.58 -7.49 24.80
N ALA A 154 -19.66 -8.42 25.06
CA ALA A 154 -19.65 -9.27 26.25
C ALA A 154 -19.49 -8.45 27.54
N SER A 155 -18.80 -7.30 27.45
CA SER A 155 -18.71 -6.35 28.56
C SER A 155 -20.00 -5.55 28.81
N THR A 156 -20.93 -5.52 27.84
CA THR A 156 -22.15 -4.69 27.91
C THR A 156 -23.44 -5.49 28.15
N HIS A 157 -23.57 -6.76 27.75
CA HIS A 157 -24.78 -7.56 28.00
C HIS A 157 -24.54 -9.04 28.30
N ASN A 158 -24.97 -9.49 29.48
CA ASN A 158 -24.89 -10.88 29.99
C ASN A 158 -25.79 -11.92 29.27
N CYS A 159 -26.28 -11.63 28.05
CA CYS A 159 -27.21 -12.48 27.31
C CYS A 159 -26.61 -13.10 26.02
N LEU A 160 -25.30 -12.97 25.81
CA LEU A 160 -24.61 -13.29 24.55
C LEU A 160 -24.37 -14.76 24.16
N PRO A 161 -24.45 -15.80 25.01
CA PRO A 161 -24.13 -17.16 24.58
C PRO A 161 -24.99 -17.68 23.42
N GLN A 162 -26.21 -17.16 23.25
CA GLN A 162 -27.13 -17.60 22.20
C GLN A 162 -26.95 -16.87 20.86
N LEU A 163 -26.40 -15.65 20.89
CA LEU A 163 -26.18 -14.84 19.69
C LEU A 163 -24.86 -15.21 19.00
N ASP A 164 -23.85 -15.57 19.80
CA ASP A 164 -22.56 -16.09 19.31
C ASP A 164 -22.72 -17.39 18.50
N ALA A 165 -23.56 -18.32 18.95
CA ALA A 165 -23.78 -19.59 18.25
C ALA A 165 -24.48 -19.41 16.91
N ALA A 166 -25.47 -18.52 16.81
CA ALA A 166 -26.23 -18.27 15.59
C ALA A 166 -25.41 -17.55 14.51
N LEU A 167 -24.53 -16.61 14.91
CA LEU A 167 -23.65 -15.88 14.00
C LEU A 167 -22.45 -16.73 13.54
N LEU A 168 -21.84 -17.54 14.43
CA LEU A 168 -20.84 -18.53 14.04
C LEU A 168 -21.42 -19.58 13.07
N LEU A 169 -22.67 -20.02 13.28
CA LEU A 169 -23.37 -20.95 12.38
C LEU A 169 -23.66 -20.33 11.01
N THR A 170 -23.98 -19.04 10.92
CA THR A 170 -24.18 -18.36 9.62
C THR A 170 -22.86 -18.14 8.89
N TRP A 171 -21.80 -17.80 9.61
CA TRP A 171 -20.45 -17.63 9.03
C TRP A 171 -19.82 -18.96 8.58
N GLN A 172 -20.00 -20.05 9.33
CA GLN A 172 -19.57 -21.39 8.92
C GLN A 172 -20.32 -21.88 7.68
N LYS A 173 -21.64 -21.63 7.61
CA LYS A 173 -22.43 -22.01 6.43
C LYS A 173 -22.01 -21.26 5.17
N GLN A 174 -21.66 -19.98 5.28
CA GLN A 174 -21.17 -19.20 4.13
C GLN A 174 -19.72 -19.54 3.76
N SER A 175 -18.87 -19.84 4.74
CA SER A 175 -17.49 -20.27 4.49
C SER A 175 -17.40 -21.65 3.83
N GLN A 176 -18.35 -22.55 4.09
CA GLN A 176 -18.47 -23.86 3.40
C GLN A 176 -18.98 -23.76 1.96
N ALA A 177 -19.64 -22.65 1.58
CA ALA A 177 -20.01 -22.39 0.19
C ALA A 177 -18.84 -21.87 -0.66
N CYS A 178 -17.70 -21.57 -0.04
CA CYS A 178 -16.48 -21.06 -0.69
C CYS A 178 -15.26 -21.99 -0.52
N GLN A 179 -15.48 -23.31 -0.42
CA GLN A 179 -14.43 -24.29 -0.73
C GLN A 179 -14.67 -24.88 -2.12
N PRO A 180 -13.60 -25.22 -2.87
CA PRO A 180 -13.69 -25.63 -4.28
C PRO A 180 -14.54 -26.90 -4.49
#